data_AF-A0A1C5TLN5-F1
#
_entry.id   AF-A0A1C5TLN5-F1
#
_cell.length_a   1.000
_cell.length_b   1.000
_cell.length_c   1.000
_cell.angle_alpha   90.00
_cell.angle_beta   90.00
_cell.angle_gamma   90.00
#
_symmetry.space_group_name_H-M   'P 1'
#
loop_
_entity.id
_entity.type
_entity.pdbx_description
1 polymer ?
#
loop_
_entity_poly.entity_id
_entity_poly.type
_entity_poly.pdbx_seq_one_letter_code
_entity_poly.pdbx_strand_id
1 'polypeptide(L)'
;MYKNEKASSPPVNNKVVDFCCGKIIMLLSDHPGKLFYQDSDSSIYILGEHLPDAEPKPVSVLSEEEQAMIYRHYEQQRRNSL
;
A
#
# COMPACT_ATOMS: atom_id res chain seq x y z
N MET A 1 -1.39 -32.80 -22.00
CA MET A 1 -0.85 -31.66 -21.22
C MET A 1 -1.46 -30.39 -21.79
N TYR A 2 -2.26 -29.65 -21.02
CA TYR A 2 -2.06 -28.22 -20.78
C TYR A 2 -2.83 -27.89 -19.50
N LYS A 3 -2.09 -27.26 -18.59
CA LYS A 3 -2.43 -27.11 -17.18
C LYS A 3 -3.67 -26.25 -17.01
N ASN A 4 -4.40 -26.51 -15.92
CA ASN A 4 -5.39 -25.61 -15.34
C ASN A 4 -4.98 -24.15 -15.54
N GLU A 5 -5.64 -23.46 -16.46
CA GLU A 5 -5.79 -22.02 -16.39
C GLU A 5 -6.82 -21.75 -15.29
N LYS A 6 -6.42 -21.99 -14.03
CA LYS A 6 -6.93 -21.14 -12.96
C LYS A 6 -6.59 -19.75 -13.45
N ALA A 7 -7.59 -19.03 -13.91
CA ALA A 7 -7.51 -17.61 -14.22
C ALA A 7 -6.60 -17.01 -13.16
N SER A 8 -5.40 -16.64 -13.60
CA SER A 8 -4.43 -15.92 -12.77
C SER A 8 -5.13 -14.61 -12.48
N SER A 9 -5.91 -14.59 -11.41
CA SER A 9 -6.42 -13.36 -10.83
C SER A 9 -5.24 -12.39 -10.83
N PRO A 10 -5.39 -11.16 -11.35
CA PRO A 10 -4.29 -10.22 -11.35
C PRO A 10 -3.67 -10.19 -9.96
N PRO A 11 -2.33 -10.21 -9.84
CA PRO A 11 -1.66 -10.19 -8.55
C PRO A 11 -2.25 -9.04 -7.76
N VAL A 12 -2.71 -9.35 -6.53
CA VAL A 12 -3.35 -8.47 -5.54
C VAL A 12 -3.27 -7.00 -5.95
N ASN A 13 -4.39 -6.39 -6.33
CA ASN A 13 -4.42 -4.98 -6.75
C ASN A 13 -4.05 -4.09 -5.54
N ASN A 14 -2.75 -3.83 -5.37
CA ASN A 14 -2.14 -3.01 -4.32
C ASN A 14 -1.88 -1.62 -4.85
N LYS A 15 -2.79 -0.70 -4.55
CA LYS A 15 -2.69 0.67 -5.05
C LYS A 15 -1.83 1.50 -4.11
N VAL A 16 -0.81 2.16 -4.64
CA VAL A 16 -0.06 3.19 -3.88
C VAL A 16 -0.98 4.35 -3.59
N VAL A 17 -1.12 4.71 -2.31
CA VAL A 17 -2.01 5.77 -1.86
C VAL A 17 -1.29 6.88 -1.11
N ASP A 18 -0.08 6.63 -0.63
CA ASP A 18 0.69 7.62 0.11
C ASP A 18 2.17 7.26 0.20
N PHE A 19 2.99 8.19 0.67
CA PHE A 19 4.35 7.93 1.11
C PHE A 19 4.65 8.69 2.39
N CYS A 20 5.00 7.97 3.45
CA CYS A 20 5.22 8.56 4.76
C CYS A 20 6.33 7.80 5.49
N CYS A 21 7.18 8.51 6.22
CA CYS A 21 8.24 7.89 7.05
C CYS A 21 9.15 6.89 6.28
N GLY A 22 9.48 7.19 5.02
CA GLY A 22 10.30 6.31 4.16
C GLY A 22 9.57 5.06 3.66
N LYS A 23 8.23 5.04 3.73
CA LYS A 23 7.42 3.88 3.42
C LYS A 23 6.37 4.24 2.38
N ILE A 24 6.26 3.41 1.34
CA ILE A 24 5.18 3.46 0.37
C ILE A 24 3.95 2.84 1.03
N ILE A 25 2.88 3.62 1.15
CA ILE A 25 1.63 3.19 1.76
C ILE A 25 0.66 2.72 0.67
N MET A 26 0.04 1.58 0.89
CA MET A 26 -0.79 0.88 -0.08
C MET A 26 -2.13 0.45 0.50
N LEU A 27 -3.14 0.36 -0.37
CA LEU A 27 -4.38 -0.35 -0.12
C LEU A 27 -4.40 -1.64 -0.92
N LEU A 28 -4.67 -2.75 -0.24
CA LEU A 28 -4.85 -4.05 -0.90
C LEU A 28 -6.34 -4.30 -1.12
N SER A 29 -6.70 -4.73 -2.32
CA SER A 29 -8.09 -5.03 -2.67
C SER A 29 -8.68 -6.19 -1.83
N ASP A 30 -7.86 -7.14 -1.40
CA ASP A 30 -8.27 -8.28 -0.56
C ASP A 30 -8.47 -7.92 0.91
N HIS A 31 -7.95 -6.75 1.32
CA HIS A 31 -8.04 -6.23 2.68
C HIS A 31 -8.53 -4.78 2.68
N PRO A 32 -9.78 -4.55 2.21
CA PRO A 32 -10.32 -3.20 2.10
C PRO A 32 -10.37 -2.55 3.49
N GLY A 33 -9.94 -1.29 3.57
CA GLY A 33 -9.93 -0.51 4.80
C GLY A 33 -8.72 -0.70 5.71
N LYS A 34 -7.73 -1.52 5.32
CA LYS A 34 -6.44 -1.63 6.01
C LYS A 34 -5.33 -0.99 5.20
N LEU A 35 -4.45 -0.26 5.87
CA LEU A 35 -3.23 0.27 5.27
C LEU A 35 -2.09 -0.74 5.38
N PHE A 36 -1.34 -0.84 4.31
CA PHE A 36 -0.12 -1.62 4.23
C PHE A 36 1.04 -0.72 3.83
N TYR A 37 2.26 -1.15 4.14
CA TYR A 37 3.45 -0.42 3.81
C TYR A 37 4.49 -1.32 3.16
N GLN A 38 5.36 -0.71 2.36
CA GLN A 38 6.63 -1.29 1.97
C GLN A 38 7.72 -0.26 2.24
N ASP A 39 8.79 -0.71 2.89
CA ASP A 39 9.99 0.10 3.07
C ASP A 39 10.54 0.46 1.69
N SER A 40 10.85 1.73 1.47
CA SER A 40 11.42 2.20 0.21
C SER A 40 12.63 3.07 0.48
N ASP A 41 13.75 2.67 -0.10
CA ASP A 41 14.97 3.49 -0.12
C ASP A 41 14.86 4.68 -1.08
N SER A 42 13.82 4.67 -1.92
CA SER A 42 13.50 5.74 -2.86
C SER A 42 12.37 6.63 -2.33
N SER A 43 12.55 7.94 -2.45
CA SER A 43 11.50 8.93 -2.24
C SER A 43 10.62 9.16 -3.47
N ILE A 44 10.87 8.45 -4.57
CA ILE A 44 10.09 8.54 -5.80
C ILE A 44 9.01 7.46 -5.77
N TYR A 45 7.75 7.90 -5.79
CA TYR A 45 6.58 7.04 -5.85
C TYR A 45 5.52 7.71 -6.74
N ILE A 46 4.71 6.90 -7.42
CA ILE A 46 3.59 7.41 -8.22
C ILE A 46 2.30 7.04 -7.51
N LEU A 47 1.54 8.06 -7.12
CA LEU A 47 0.21 7.86 -6.52
C LEU A 47 -0.70 7.14 -7.51
N GLY A 48 -1.36 6.10 -7.03
CA GLY A 48 -2.28 5.27 -7.79
C GLY A 48 -1.62 4.21 -8.66
N GLU A 49 -0.29 4.13 -8.69
CA GLU A 49 0.44 3.05 -9.35
C GLU A 49 0.21 1.71 -8.63
N HIS A 50 0.26 0.64 -9.41
CA HIS A 50 0.20 -0.74 -8.92
C HIS A 50 1.62 -1.29 -8.86
N LEU A 51 2.01 -1.85 -7.71
CA LEU A 51 3.36 -2.38 -7.50
C LEU A 51 3.30 -3.92 -7.41
N PRO A 52 3.33 -4.66 -8.53
CA PRO A 52 3.08 -6.10 -8.53
C PRO A 52 4.14 -6.92 -7.77
N ASP A 53 5.36 -6.39 -7.67
CA ASP A 53 6.49 -7.03 -6.97
C ASP A 53 6.63 -6.57 -5.51
N ALA A 54 5.68 -5.76 -5.01
CA ALA A 54 5.70 -5.33 -3.63
C ALA A 54 5.39 -6.49 -2.67
N GLU A 55 6.09 -6.52 -1.54
CA GLU A 55 5.77 -7.39 -0.40
C GLU A 55 5.20 -6.54 0.75
N PRO A 56 3.93 -6.10 0.66
CA PRO A 56 3.33 -5.19 1.61
C PRO A 56 3.16 -5.82 3.00
N LYS A 57 3.59 -5.10 4.04
CA LYS A 57 3.37 -5.45 5.45
C LYS A 57 2.22 -4.63 6.03
N PRO A 58 1.41 -5.15 6.96
CA PRO A 58 0.36 -4.36 7.59
C PRO A 58 0.95 -3.20 8.40
N VAL A 59 0.40 -1.98 8.28
CA VAL A 59 0.85 -0.83 9.11
C VAL A 59 0.73 -1.12 10.60
N SER A 60 -0.21 -1.99 11.01
CA SER A 60 -0.41 -2.39 12.40
C SER A 60 0.78 -3.09 13.08
N VAL A 61 1.80 -3.52 12.32
CA VAL A 61 3.01 -4.14 12.90
C VAL A 61 4.10 -3.10 13.22
N LEU A 62 3.92 -1.85 12.81
CA LEU A 62 4.85 -0.75 13.12
C LEU A 62 4.68 -0.26 14.56
N SER A 63 5.61 0.58 15.01
CA SER A 63 5.47 1.27 16.30
C SER A 63 4.22 2.15 16.35
N GLU A 64 3.66 2.38 17.54
CA GLU A 64 2.47 3.24 17.70
C GLU A 64 2.70 4.67 17.16
N GLU A 65 3.93 5.18 17.31
CA GLU A 65 4.33 6.48 16.80
C GLU A 65 4.28 6.53 15.27
N GLU A 66 4.88 5.54 14.60
CA GLU A 66 4.85 5.45 13.13
C GLU A 66 3.43 5.24 12.60
N GLN A 67 2.64 4.40 13.27
CA GLN A 67 1.24 4.20 12.93
C GLN A 67 0.48 5.53 13.00
N ALA A 68 0.61 6.28 14.09
CA ALA A 68 -0.04 7.57 14.26
C ALA A 68 0.38 8.59 13.18
N MET A 69 1.66 8.62 12.82
CA MET A 69 2.17 9.48 11.74
C MET A 69 1.55 9.11 10.39
N ILE A 70 1.55 7.83 10.03
CA ILE A 70 0.99 7.34 8.76
C ILE A 70 -0.51 7.62 8.68
N TYR A 71 -1.29 7.29 9.71
CA TYR A 71 -2.74 7.54 9.70
C TYR A 71 -3.07 9.02 9.61
N ARG A 72 -2.38 9.87 10.39
CA ARG A 72 -2.58 11.31 10.35
C ARG A 72 -2.24 11.89 8.98
N HIS A 73 -1.13 11.46 8.37
CA HIS A 73 -0.72 11.91 7.05
C HIS A 73 -1.74 11.50 5.98
N TYR A 74 -2.14 10.24 5.98
CA TYR A 74 -3.13 9.70 5.05
C TYR A 74 -4.48 10.41 5.15
N GLU A 75 -4.97 10.68 6.36
CA GLU A 75 -6.21 11.45 6.55
C GLU A 75 -6.11 12.89 6.04
N GLN A 76 -4.97 13.55 6.23
CA GLN A 76 -4.73 14.89 5.72
C GLN A 76 -4.74 14.92 4.19
N GLN A 77 -4.06 13.97 3.54
CA GLN A 77 -4.07 13.84 2.08
C GLN A 77 -5.50 13.66 1.54
N ARG A 78 -6.29 12.79 2.16
CA ARG A 78 -7.69 12.55 1.75
C ARG A 78 -8.57 13.79 1.88
N ARG A 79 -8.33 14.64 2.87
CA ARG A 79 -9.07 15.90 3.04
C ARG A 79 -8.68 16.95 2.00
N ASN A 80 -7.43 16.97 1.58
CA ASN A 80 -6.91 17.94 0.59
C ASN A 80 -7.24 17.55 -0.87
N SER A 81 -7.67 16.31 -1.11
CA SER A 81 -8.07 15.82 -2.44
C SER A 81 -9.56 16.01 -2.79
N LEU A 82 -10.32 16.70 -1.93
CA LEU A 82 -11.73 17.07 -2.10
C LEU A 82 -11.86 18.58 -2.36
#